data_AF-A0A7S4G8X7-F1
#
_entry.id   AF-A0A7S4G8X7-F1
#
_cell.length_a   1.000
_cell.length_b   1.000
_cell.length_c   1.000
_cell.angle_alpha   90.00
_cell.angle_beta   90.00
_cell.angle_gamma   90.00
#
_symmetry.space_group_name_H-M   'P 1'
#
loop_
_entity.id
_entity.type
_entity.pdbx_description
1 polymer ?
#
loop_
_entity_poly.entity_id
_entity_poly.type
_entity_poly.pdbx_seq_one_letter_code
_entity_poly.pdbx_strand_id
1 'polypeptide(L)'
;RWQPPEGVSPEAALAQVKDVVRKYPPGQQGIDGGGFRIASDKPNYLWVEFESLKNGYIDDVEFALPEVGSGLLVRSSSRLGYYDFRVNAKRLNWFAGQLTDLGWSAPQVTPETNPDYFAENNR
;
A
#
# COMPACT_ATOMS: atom_id res chain seq x y z
N ARG A 1 4.23 -8.09 -6.58
CA ARG A 1 3.63 -8.93 -5.53
C ARG A 1 4.56 -8.91 -4.33
N TRP A 2 4.03 -8.97 -3.12
CA TRP A 2 4.84 -9.02 -1.91
C TRP A 2 4.81 -10.43 -1.33
N GLN A 3 5.95 -10.93 -0.90
CA GLN A 3 6.07 -12.28 -0.35
C GLN A 3 6.38 -12.20 1.15
N PRO A 4 5.60 -12.89 2.00
CA PRO A 4 5.94 -13.01 3.40
C PRO A 4 7.21 -13.85 3.57
N PRO A 5 7.88 -13.75 4.74
CA PRO A 5 8.98 -14.63 5.08
C PRO A 5 8.57 -16.11 5.04
N GLU A 6 9.55 -16.99 4.81
CA GLU A 6 9.31 -18.43 4.85
C GLU A 6 8.74 -18.87 6.21
N GLY A 7 7.77 -19.79 6.19
CA GLY A 7 7.12 -20.30 7.40
C GLY A 7 6.01 -19.42 7.99
N VAL A 8 5.77 -18.22 7.47
CA VAL A 8 4.64 -17.38 7.88
C VAL A 8 3.36 -17.85 7.16
N SER A 9 2.32 -18.20 7.93
CA SER A 9 1.03 -18.60 7.34
C SER A 9 0.36 -17.41 6.64
N PRO A 10 -0.54 -17.63 5.68
CA PRO A 10 -1.29 -16.54 5.04
C PRO A 10 -2.00 -15.63 6.06
N GLU A 11 -2.66 -16.20 7.07
CA GLU A 11 -3.38 -15.46 8.10
C GLU A 11 -2.43 -14.58 8.91
N ALA A 12 -1.27 -15.13 9.30
CA ALA A 12 -0.23 -14.38 10.01
C ALA A 12 0.38 -13.28 9.12
N ALA A 13 0.55 -13.54 7.82
CA ALA A 13 1.04 -12.57 6.86
C ALA A 13 0.08 -11.37 6.74
N LEU A 14 -1.24 -11.61 6.62
CA LEU A 14 -2.20 -10.51 6.59
C LEU A 14 -2.31 -9.78 7.94
N ALA A 15 -2.13 -10.49 9.06
CA ALA A 15 -2.08 -9.85 10.37
C ALA A 15 -0.91 -8.86 10.48
N GLN A 16 0.27 -9.22 9.99
CA GLN A 16 1.42 -8.30 9.92
C GLN A 16 1.13 -7.07 9.06
N VAL A 17 0.49 -7.27 7.89
CA VAL A 17 0.06 -6.15 7.03
C VAL A 17 -0.92 -5.22 7.75
N LYS A 18 -1.92 -5.78 8.45
CA LYS A 18 -2.88 -5.00 9.25
C LYS A 18 -2.16 -4.18 10.34
N ASP A 19 -1.17 -4.76 11.01
CA ASP A 19 -0.39 -4.07 12.03
C ASP A 19 0.49 -2.96 11.44
N VAL A 20 1.10 -3.19 10.28
CA VAL A 20 1.85 -2.16 9.54
C VAL A 20 0.92 -1.02 9.10
N VAL A 21 -0.26 -1.33 8.57
CA VAL A 21 -1.29 -0.33 8.19
C VAL A 21 -1.69 0.54 9.39
N ARG A 22 -1.95 -0.07 10.55
CA ARG A 22 -2.31 0.67 11.78
C ARG A 22 -1.22 1.61 12.27
N LYS A 23 0.04 1.34 11.94
CA LYS A 23 1.21 2.17 12.29
C LYS A 23 1.49 3.27 11.27
N TYR A 24 0.76 3.32 10.15
CA TYR A 24 0.96 4.34 9.12
C TYR A 24 0.79 5.75 9.74
N PRO A 25 1.81 6.62 9.68
CA PRO A 25 1.70 7.97 10.21
C PRO A 25 1.05 8.90 9.17
N PRO A 26 -0.16 9.43 9.41
CA PRO A 26 -0.75 10.44 8.53
C PRO A 26 0.16 11.66 8.37
N GLY A 27 0.25 12.22 7.17
CA GLY A 27 1.15 13.34 6.88
C GLY A 27 2.59 12.93 6.54
N GLN A 28 2.94 11.65 6.61
CA GLN A 28 4.28 11.18 6.24
C GLN A 28 4.62 11.57 4.81
N GLN A 29 5.86 12.03 4.57
CA GLN A 29 6.32 12.54 3.27
C GLN A 29 5.40 13.63 2.66
N GLY A 30 4.62 14.33 3.49
CA GLY A 30 3.68 15.36 3.07
C GLY A 30 2.42 14.84 2.37
N ILE A 31 2.10 13.54 2.51
CA ILE A 31 0.89 12.92 1.92
C ILE A 31 -0.08 12.44 3.00
N ASP A 32 -1.34 12.18 2.62
CA ASP A 32 -2.36 11.56 3.47
C ASP A 32 -2.60 12.24 4.84
N GLY A 33 -2.43 13.55 4.92
CA GLY A 33 -2.63 14.27 6.19
C GLY A 33 -4.09 14.33 6.67
N GLY A 34 -5.06 13.95 5.82
CA GLY A 34 -6.45 13.73 6.23
C GLY A 34 -6.65 12.41 6.99
N GLY A 35 -5.62 11.56 7.02
CA GLY A 35 -5.65 10.27 7.70
C GLY A 35 -6.07 9.14 6.76
N PHE A 36 -6.50 8.05 7.37
CA PHE A 36 -6.98 6.87 6.65
C PHE A 36 -8.08 6.17 7.45
N ARG A 37 -8.89 5.36 6.77
CA ARG A 37 -9.85 4.46 7.41
C ARG A 37 -9.79 3.07 6.79
N ILE A 38 -9.93 2.04 7.62
CA ILE A 38 -10.10 0.67 7.15
C ILE A 38 -11.55 0.52 6.67
N ALA A 39 -11.75 0.40 5.36
CA ALA A 39 -13.06 0.28 4.73
C ALA A 39 -13.58 -1.16 4.68
N SER A 40 -12.68 -2.15 4.62
CA SER A 40 -13.02 -3.57 4.77
C SER A 40 -11.86 -4.33 5.42
N ASP A 41 -12.18 -5.17 6.41
CA ASP A 41 -11.25 -6.08 7.07
C ASP A 41 -11.83 -7.50 7.03
N LYS A 42 -11.25 -8.37 6.20
CA LYS A 42 -11.64 -9.77 6.00
C LYS A 42 -10.45 -10.70 6.26
N PRO A 43 -10.67 -12.02 6.39
CA PRO A 43 -9.58 -12.98 6.62
C PRO A 43 -8.50 -12.99 5.53
N ASN A 44 -8.87 -12.75 4.27
CA ASN A 44 -7.97 -12.79 3.12
C ASN A 44 -7.88 -11.44 2.37
N TYR A 45 -8.45 -10.37 2.92
CA TYR A 45 -8.55 -9.09 2.21
C TYR A 45 -8.62 -7.92 3.18
N LEU A 46 -7.85 -6.87 2.89
CA LEU A 46 -7.86 -5.60 3.61
C LEU A 46 -7.98 -4.46 2.60
N TRP A 47 -8.93 -3.56 2.82
CA TRP A 47 -9.11 -2.34 2.05
C TRP A 47 -9.06 -1.12 2.97
N VAL A 48 -8.24 -0.16 2.59
CA VAL A 48 -7.98 1.07 3.34
C VAL A 48 -8.15 2.25 2.40
N GLU A 49 -8.87 3.27 2.86
CA GLU A 49 -9.01 4.54 2.16
C GLU A 49 -8.10 5.58 2.81
N PHE A 50 -7.26 6.24 2.01
CA PHE A 50 -6.36 7.31 2.42
C PHE A 50 -6.89 8.65 1.93
N GLU A 51 -6.83 9.68 2.78
CA GLU A 51 -7.35 11.01 2.47
C GLU A 51 -6.27 12.09 2.56
N SER A 52 -6.22 12.96 1.55
CA SER A 52 -5.35 14.15 1.56
C SER A 52 -5.79 15.22 2.59
N LEU A 53 -4.84 15.98 3.16
CA LEU A 53 -5.12 16.98 4.22
C LEU A 53 -6.06 18.12 3.78
N LYS A 54 -6.01 18.51 2.49
CA LYS A 54 -6.81 19.59 1.93
C LYS A 54 -7.91 19.01 1.03
N ASN A 55 -8.87 18.34 1.68
CA ASN A 55 -10.19 17.89 1.22
C ASN A 55 -10.31 17.14 -0.12
N GLY A 56 -10.74 15.87 -0.02
CA GLY A 56 -11.62 15.24 -1.02
C GLY A 56 -10.97 14.25 -1.98
N TYR A 57 -9.64 14.20 -2.06
CA TYR A 57 -8.96 13.13 -2.78
C TYR A 57 -8.82 11.90 -1.89
N ILE A 58 -9.52 10.84 -2.29
CA ILE A 58 -9.49 9.54 -1.66
C ILE A 58 -8.75 8.57 -2.58
N ASP A 59 -7.76 7.90 -2.01
CA ASP A 59 -7.07 6.78 -2.65
C ASP A 59 -7.43 5.47 -1.94
N ASP A 60 -7.64 4.42 -2.72
CA ASP A 60 -7.88 3.07 -2.25
C ASP A 60 -6.58 2.28 -2.25
N VAL A 61 -6.24 1.68 -1.11
CA VAL A 61 -5.19 0.66 -0.99
C VAL A 61 -5.81 -0.67 -0.60
N GLU A 62 -5.50 -1.70 -1.36
CA GLU A 62 -6.02 -3.04 -1.14
C GLU A 62 -4.88 -4.05 -1.04
N PHE A 63 -5.03 -4.97 -0.09
CA PHE A 63 -4.17 -6.11 0.13
C PHE A 63 -5.02 -7.37 0.06
N ALA A 64 -4.74 -8.26 -0.89
CA ALA A 64 -5.49 -9.49 -1.09
C ALA A 64 -4.58 -10.71 -1.04
N LEU A 65 -4.98 -11.71 -0.25
CA LEU A 65 -4.38 -13.03 -0.24
C LEU A 65 -5.15 -13.94 -1.21
N PRO A 66 -4.55 -14.33 -2.33
CA PRO A 66 -5.16 -15.29 -3.25
C PRO A 66 -5.18 -16.69 -2.61
N GLU A 67 -6.18 -17.49 -2.97
CA GLU A 67 -6.36 -18.87 -2.44
C GLU A 67 -5.17 -19.79 -2.78
N VAL A 68 -4.40 -19.48 -3.83
CA VAL A 68 -3.29 -20.33 -4.29
C VAL A 68 -1.98 -19.54 -4.35
N GLY A 69 -1.10 -19.78 -3.37
CA GLY A 69 0.37 -19.80 -3.47
C GLY A 69 1.12 -18.61 -4.08
N SER A 70 0.50 -17.44 -4.27
CA SER A 70 1.06 -16.40 -5.14
C SER A 70 1.64 -15.18 -4.42
N GLY A 71 1.63 -15.16 -3.10
CA GLY A 71 1.98 -13.99 -2.29
C GLY A 71 0.86 -12.97 -2.20
N LEU A 72 1.09 -11.89 -1.47
CA LEU A 72 0.14 -10.80 -1.29
C LEU A 72 0.04 -9.96 -2.58
N LEU A 73 -1.18 -9.82 -3.08
CA LEU A 73 -1.52 -8.86 -4.13
C LEU A 73 -1.76 -7.51 -3.49
N VAL A 74 -1.19 -6.47 -4.07
CA VAL A 74 -1.29 -5.09 -3.56
C VAL A 74 -1.73 -4.19 -4.69
N ARG A 75 -2.74 -3.35 -4.42
CA ARG A 75 -3.25 -2.31 -5.33
C ARG A 75 -3.27 -0.99 -4.59
N SER A 76 -2.87 0.10 -5.24
CA SER A 76 -3.10 1.49 -4.78
C SER A 76 -3.65 2.28 -5.95
N SER A 77 -4.74 3.03 -5.74
CA SER A 77 -5.45 3.71 -6.82
C SER A 77 -6.17 4.96 -6.32
N SER A 78 -6.01 6.07 -7.03
CA SER A 78 -6.81 7.27 -6.78
C SER A 78 -8.22 7.13 -7.36
N ARG A 79 -9.24 7.66 -6.66
CA ARG A 79 -10.63 7.67 -7.16
C ARG A 79 -10.90 8.76 -8.19
N LEU A 80 -10.18 9.87 -8.09
CA LEU A 80 -10.35 11.07 -8.91
C LEU A 80 -8.98 11.61 -9.31
N GLY A 81 -8.93 12.25 -10.49
CA GLY A 81 -7.72 12.84 -11.05
C GLY A 81 -7.07 11.96 -12.12
N TYR A 82 -6.18 12.59 -12.90
CA TYR A 82 -5.42 11.91 -13.96
C TYR A 82 -3.97 11.62 -13.53
N TYR A 83 -3.40 12.48 -12.68
CA TYR A 83 -2.06 12.31 -12.10
C TYR A 83 -2.20 12.33 -10.58
N ASP A 84 -1.42 11.49 -9.89
CA ASP A 84 -1.42 11.36 -8.43
C ASP A 84 -0.19 12.02 -7.76
N PHE A 85 0.69 12.67 -8.53
CA PHE A 85 1.95 13.27 -8.05
C PHE A 85 2.80 12.30 -7.21
N ARG A 86 2.78 11.01 -7.58
CA ARG A 86 3.52 9.92 -6.94
C ARG A 86 3.04 9.57 -5.53
N VAL A 87 1.86 10.05 -5.13
CA VAL A 87 1.29 9.80 -3.80
C VAL A 87 1.11 8.30 -3.56
N ASN A 88 0.58 7.55 -4.54
CA ASN A 88 0.41 6.10 -4.40
C ASN A 88 1.76 5.38 -4.24
N ALA A 89 2.78 5.75 -5.02
CA ALA A 89 4.12 5.16 -4.88
C ALA A 89 4.76 5.46 -3.53
N LYS A 90 4.69 6.69 -3.03
CA LYS A 90 5.20 7.05 -1.70
C LYS A 90 4.58 6.20 -0.60
N ARG A 91 3.28 5.94 -0.69
CA ARG A 91 2.55 5.11 0.26
C ARG A 91 2.95 3.65 0.18
N LEU A 92 2.97 3.07 -1.02
CA LEU A 92 3.41 1.69 -1.23
C LEU A 92 4.85 1.47 -0.78
N ASN A 93 5.74 2.44 -0.98
CA ASN A 93 7.12 2.36 -0.55
C ASN A 93 7.30 2.43 0.97
N TRP A 94 6.44 3.21 1.67
CA TRP A 94 6.42 3.20 3.12
C TRP A 94 6.05 1.81 3.64
N PHE A 95 4.96 1.21 3.12
CA PHE A 95 4.53 -0.13 3.49
C PHE A 95 5.57 -1.20 3.14
N ALA A 96 6.16 -1.12 1.95
CA ALA A 96 7.22 -2.02 1.52
C ALA A 96 8.41 -1.97 2.48
N GLY A 97 8.87 -0.78 2.86
CA GLY A 97 9.96 -0.61 3.84
C GLY A 97 9.63 -1.27 5.19
N GLN A 98 8.45 -1.00 5.75
CA GLN A 98 8.04 -1.58 7.02
C GLN A 98 7.91 -3.11 6.97
N LEU A 99 7.45 -3.68 5.86
CA LEU A 99 7.35 -5.13 5.69
C LEU A 99 8.73 -5.76 5.44
N THR A 100 9.63 -5.08 4.72
CA THR A 100 11.02 -5.53 4.55
C THR A 100 11.75 -5.59 5.90
N ASP A 101 11.50 -4.65 6.81
CA ASP A 101 12.02 -4.72 8.19
C ASP A 101 11.51 -5.95 8.95
N LEU A 102 10.37 -6.51 8.55
CA LEU A 102 9.81 -7.78 9.05
C LEU A 102 10.26 -9.02 8.25
N GLY A 103 11.22 -8.86 7.33
CA GLY A 103 11.77 -9.93 6.51
C GLY A 103 10.99 -10.25 5.23
N TRP A 104 10.00 -9.42 4.86
CA TRP A 104 9.26 -9.62 3.61
C TRP A 104 10.09 -9.27 2.38
N SER A 105 9.84 -9.98 1.28
CA SER A 105 10.21 -9.52 -0.05
C SER A 105 9.10 -8.61 -0.60
N ALA A 106 9.26 -7.30 -0.38
CA ALA A 106 8.32 -6.27 -0.79
C ALA A 106 9.04 -5.24 -1.69
N PRO A 107 9.09 -5.43 -3.02
CA PRO A 107 9.74 -4.48 -3.92
C PRO A 107 9.11 -3.08 -3.85
N GLN A 108 9.96 -2.06 -3.88
CA GLN A 108 9.56 -0.67 -3.98
C GLN A 108 9.12 -0.30 -5.40
N VAL A 109 8.22 0.66 -5.48
CA VAL A 109 7.76 1.34 -6.69
C VAL A 109 8.72 2.50 -6.96
N THR A 110 9.56 2.36 -7.98
CA THR A 110 10.66 3.25 -8.33
C THR A 110 10.64 3.57 -9.83
N PRO A 111 11.35 4.60 -10.31
CA PRO A 111 11.48 4.84 -11.75
C PRO A 111 11.99 3.63 -12.53
N GLU A 112 12.86 2.82 -11.91
CA GLU A 112 13.43 1.63 -12.52
C GLU A 112 12.43 0.47 -12.59
N THR A 113 11.60 0.31 -11.55
CA THR A 113 10.60 -0.78 -11.48
C THR A 113 9.26 -0.43 -12.13
N ASN A 114 8.94 0.86 -12.25
CA ASN A 114 7.67 1.37 -12.76
C ASN A 114 7.84 2.63 -13.65
N PRO A 115 8.65 2.56 -14.74
CA PRO A 115 9.01 3.74 -15.54
C PRO A 115 7.80 4.49 -16.10
N ASP A 116 6.79 3.79 -16.61
CA ASP A 116 5.59 4.41 -17.19
C ASP A 116 4.80 5.21 -16.16
N TYR A 117 4.60 4.65 -14.96
CA TYR A 117 3.94 5.34 -13.84
C TYR A 117 4.69 6.62 -13.47
N PHE A 118 6.02 6.58 -13.39
CA PHE A 118 6.81 7.77 -13.07
C PHE A 118 6.81 8.81 -14.20
N ALA A 119 6.79 8.38 -15.46
CA ALA A 119 6.70 9.25 -16.63
C ALA A 119 5.35 9.99 -16.67
N GLU A 120 4.25 9.29 -16.41
CA GLU A 120 2.91 9.88 -16.29
C GLU A 120 2.88 10.89 -15.13
N ASN A 121 3.46 10.57 -13.98
CA ASN A 121 3.42 11.39 -12.77
C ASN A 121 4.64 12.32 -12.58
N ASN A 122 5.23 12.84 -13.67
CA ASN A 122 6.38 13.75 -13.66
C ASN A 122 6.02 15.23 -13.93
N ARG A 123 4.76 15.63 -13.71
CA ARG A 123 4.28 17.01 -13.94
C ARG A 123 4.39 17.90 -12.71
#